data_AF-A0A7X5JD92-F1
#
_entry.id   AF-A0A7X5JD92-F1
#
_cell.length_a   1.000
_cell.length_b   1.000
_cell.length_c   1.000
_cell.angle_alpha   90.00
_cell.angle_beta   90.00
_cell.angle_gamma   90.00
#
_symmetry.space_group_name_H-M   'P 1'
#
loop_
_entity.id
_entity.type
_entity.pdbx_description
1 polymer ?
#
loop_
_entity_poly.entity_id
_entity_poly.type
_entity_poly.pdbx_seq_one_letter_code
_entity_poly.pdbx_strand_id
1 'polypeptide(L)'
;MDSNKKSGILKWALILSIVIVINLFFNVALSYIYNSPDYSDFCPVERINKVIQNEQECLNKGGSWSEYTKPRELSAPDQDLEKISGFCDQEFECRMAYQSAIENYDRNVFISLIALGVITFVVSLILKSNIVVSTALSLAAVLNFVIASIRYWSSAHELIKLIILAIALVALIYIAYKKFSDQ
;
A
#
# COMPACT_ATOMS: atom_id res chain seq x y z
N MET A 1 -27.98 20.73 -30.42
CA MET A 1 -27.51 20.30 -29.08
C MET A 1 -28.06 21.28 -28.07
N ASP A 2 -29.05 20.87 -27.28
CA ASP A 2 -29.78 21.76 -26.38
C ASP A 2 -28.88 22.43 -25.35
N SER A 3 -29.13 23.72 -25.08
CA SER A 3 -28.39 24.51 -24.09
C SER A 3 -28.36 23.85 -22.70
N ASN A 4 -29.42 23.12 -22.36
CA ASN A 4 -29.56 22.36 -21.11
C ASN A 4 -28.61 21.15 -21.03
N LYS A 5 -28.28 20.53 -22.17
CA LYS A 5 -27.31 19.42 -22.22
C LYS A 5 -25.87 19.93 -22.05
N LYS A 6 -25.58 21.14 -22.55
CA LYS A 6 -24.27 21.79 -22.46
C LYS A 6 -23.90 22.18 -21.03
N SER A 7 -24.85 22.68 -20.24
CA SER A 7 -24.63 23.05 -18.82
C SER A 7 -24.40 21.83 -17.92
N GLY A 8 -25.09 20.71 -18.18
CA GLY A 8 -24.90 19.46 -17.44
C GLY A 8 -23.51 18.84 -17.65
N ILE A 9 -23.00 18.84 -18.89
CA ILE A 9 -21.66 18.33 -19.22
C ILE A 9 -20.58 19.15 -18.53
N LEU A 10 -20.68 20.48 -18.58
CA LEU A 10 -19.69 21.38 -17.95
C LEU A 10 -19.63 21.16 -16.42
N LYS A 11 -20.81 21.00 -15.79
CA LYS A 11 -20.91 20.73 -14.35
C LYS A 11 -20.21 19.42 -13.98
N TRP A 12 -20.47 18.33 -14.70
CA TRP A 12 -19.85 17.04 -14.43
C TRP A 12 -18.36 17.01 -14.74
N ALA A 13 -17.92 17.69 -15.80
CA ALA A 13 -16.50 17.86 -16.11
C ALA A 13 -15.76 18.51 -14.94
N LEU A 14 -16.30 19.60 -14.39
CA LEU A 14 -15.72 20.28 -13.23
C LEU A 14 -15.68 19.38 -11.99
N ILE A 15 -16.76 18.64 -11.71
CA ILE A 15 -16.82 17.69 -10.59
C ILE A 15 -15.70 16.65 -10.71
N LEU A 16 -15.57 16.01 -11.88
CA LEU A 16 -14.55 14.98 -12.10
C LEU A 16 -13.12 15.54 -12.02
N SER A 17 -12.89 16.74 -12.55
CA SER A 17 -11.58 17.40 -12.42
C SER A 17 -11.22 17.63 -10.95
N ILE A 18 -12.15 18.11 -10.13
CA ILE A 18 -11.91 18.31 -8.69
C ILE A 18 -11.61 16.97 -8.00
N VAL A 19 -12.39 15.92 -8.30
CA VAL A 19 -12.20 14.58 -7.73
C VAL A 19 -10.78 14.06 -8.01
N ILE A 20 -10.33 14.17 -9.26
CA ILE A 20 -9.01 13.69 -9.68
C ILE A 20 -7.91 14.51 -9.01
N VAL A 21 -8.01 15.85 -9.06
CA VAL A 21 -6.97 16.74 -8.54
C VAL A 21 -6.82 16.60 -7.02
N ILE A 22 -7.92 16.46 -6.27
CA ILE A 22 -7.85 16.23 -4.81
C ILE A 22 -7.11 14.93 -4.49
N ASN A 23 -7.43 13.85 -5.20
CA ASN A 23 -6.79 12.55 -4.96
C ASN A 23 -5.30 12.57 -5.33
N LEU A 24 -4.93 13.22 -6.45
CA LEU A 24 -3.53 13.43 -6.81
C LEU A 24 -2.81 14.27 -5.76
N PHE A 25 -3.44 15.36 -5.31
CA PHE A 25 -2.88 16.24 -4.28
C PHE A 25 -2.60 15.48 -2.98
N PHE A 26 -3.55 14.68 -2.48
CA PHE A 26 -3.32 13.87 -1.28
C PHE A 26 -2.17 12.88 -1.46
N ASN A 27 -2.09 12.19 -2.60
CA ASN A 27 -1.01 11.23 -2.85
C ASN A 27 0.36 11.91 -2.90
N VAL A 28 0.48 13.03 -3.62
CA VAL A 28 1.73 13.78 -3.71
C VAL A 28 2.11 14.38 -2.36
N ALA A 29 1.16 14.99 -1.64
CA ALA A 29 1.41 15.54 -0.31
C ALA A 29 1.91 14.47 0.67
N LEU A 30 1.33 13.28 0.64
CA LEU A 30 1.78 12.18 1.50
C LEU A 30 3.13 11.62 1.10
N SER A 31 3.48 11.58 -0.19
CA SER A 31 4.85 11.22 -0.60
C SER A 31 5.91 12.23 -0.16
N TYR A 32 5.52 13.47 0.10
CA TYR A 32 6.42 14.49 0.65
C TYR A 32 6.58 14.37 2.17
N ILE A 33 5.53 13.94 2.87
CA ILE A 33 5.53 13.78 4.33
C ILE A 33 6.17 12.45 4.75
N TYR A 34 5.90 11.37 4.01
CA TYR A 34 6.36 10.03 4.30
C TYR A 34 7.36 9.60 3.22
N ASN A 35 8.63 9.44 3.63
CA ASN A 35 9.65 8.87 2.76
C ASN A 35 9.41 7.36 2.61
N SER A 36 9.32 6.89 1.36
CA SER A 36 9.25 5.46 1.08
C SER A 36 10.60 4.81 1.42
N PRO A 37 10.62 3.71 2.19
CA PRO A 37 11.86 2.96 2.40
C PRO A 37 12.36 2.38 1.07
N ASP A 38 13.65 2.54 0.79
CA ASP A 38 14.32 1.96 -0.38
C ASP A 38 15.03 0.66 0.01
N TYR A 39 14.95 -0.38 -0.81
CA TYR A 39 15.55 -1.68 -0.50
C TYR A 39 17.08 -1.58 -0.30
N SER A 40 17.75 -0.74 -1.09
CA SER A 40 19.21 -0.60 -1.06
C SER A 40 19.74 0.00 0.24
N ASP A 41 18.90 0.78 0.94
CA ASP A 41 19.22 1.31 2.27
C ASP A 41 19.31 0.21 3.35
N PHE A 42 18.63 -0.93 3.12
CA PHE A 42 18.64 -2.08 4.03
C PHE A 42 19.63 -3.16 3.57
N CYS A 43 19.64 -3.47 2.27
CA CYS A 43 20.40 -4.55 1.67
C CYS A 43 21.36 -4.03 0.57
N PRO A 44 22.51 -3.44 0.93
CA PRO A 44 23.52 -3.01 -0.04
C PRO A 44 24.18 -4.21 -0.73
N VAL A 45 24.29 -4.12 -2.06
CA VAL A 45 24.77 -5.18 -2.98
C VAL A 45 26.18 -5.68 -2.63
N GLU A 46 27.00 -4.86 -1.99
CA GLU A 46 28.38 -5.16 -1.62
C GLU A 46 28.51 -6.35 -0.64
N ARG A 47 27.44 -6.74 0.06
CA ARG A 47 27.45 -7.86 1.01
C ARG A 47 27.38 -9.26 0.37
N ILE A 48 27.06 -9.37 -0.92
CA ILE A 48 26.63 -10.66 -1.55
C ILE A 48 27.79 -11.41 -2.26
N ASN A 49 28.99 -10.83 -2.30
CA ASN A 49 30.08 -11.36 -3.15
C ASN A 49 30.90 -12.51 -2.55
N LYS A 50 30.48 -13.12 -1.43
CA LYS A 50 31.18 -14.26 -0.85
C LYS A 50 30.23 -15.44 -0.70
N VAL A 51 30.54 -16.55 -1.37
CA VAL A 51 29.85 -17.82 -1.18
C VAL A 51 30.12 -18.29 0.24
N ILE A 52 29.09 -18.29 1.09
CA ILE A 52 29.16 -18.84 2.45
C ILE A 52 28.78 -20.32 2.37
N GLN A 53 29.72 -21.18 2.73
CA GLN A 53 29.56 -22.63 2.68
C GLN A 53 29.28 -23.25 4.05
N ASN A 54 29.34 -22.46 5.12
CA ASN A 54 29.20 -22.90 6.50
C ASN A 54 28.02 -22.21 7.20
N GLU A 55 27.20 -22.98 7.90
CA GLU A 55 26.05 -22.50 8.67
C GLU A 55 26.45 -21.45 9.73
N GLN A 56 27.51 -21.70 10.49
CA GLN A 56 27.98 -20.79 11.53
C GLN A 56 28.37 -19.43 10.95
N GLU A 57 29.02 -19.43 9.78
CA GLU A 57 29.36 -18.18 9.08
C GLU A 57 28.12 -17.47 8.54
N CYS A 58 27.10 -18.22 8.10
CA CYS A 58 25.83 -17.67 7.64
C CYS A 58 25.09 -16.93 8.77
N LEU A 59 24.94 -17.60 9.92
CA LEU A 59 24.26 -17.05 11.09
C LEU A 59 25.04 -15.86 11.67
N ASN A 60 26.38 -15.92 11.70
CA ASN A 60 27.22 -14.81 12.17
C ASN A 60 27.10 -13.54 11.31
N LYS A 61 26.62 -13.65 10.06
CA LYS A 61 26.40 -12.52 9.15
C LYS A 61 24.93 -12.08 9.08
N GLY A 62 24.06 -12.61 9.94
CA GLY A 62 22.62 -12.30 9.94
C GLY A 62 21.85 -12.97 8.81
N GLY A 63 22.42 -14.00 8.20
CA GLY A 63 21.76 -14.81 7.19
C GLY A 63 20.92 -15.94 7.81
N SER A 64 20.03 -16.52 7.01
CA SER A 64 19.28 -17.71 7.40
C SER A 64 19.80 -18.93 6.64
N TRP A 65 20.12 -20.00 7.36
CA TRP A 65 20.60 -21.24 6.77
C TRP A 65 19.43 -22.18 6.43
N SER A 66 19.47 -22.78 5.25
CA SER A 66 18.50 -23.77 4.82
C SER A 66 19.22 -25.02 4.33
N GLU A 67 18.97 -26.14 5.00
CA GLU A 67 19.55 -27.42 4.64
C GLU A 67 18.97 -27.96 3.33
N TYR A 68 19.82 -28.62 2.55
CA TYR A 68 19.36 -29.40 1.42
C TYR A 68 18.88 -30.77 1.88
N THR A 69 17.78 -31.25 1.29
CA THR A 69 17.29 -32.62 1.50
C THR A 69 18.28 -33.70 1.04
N LYS A 70 19.22 -33.35 0.15
CA LYS A 70 20.40 -34.14 -0.20
C LYS A 70 21.57 -33.19 -0.47
N PRO A 71 22.79 -33.45 0.04
CA PRO A 71 23.95 -32.61 -0.23
C PRO A 71 24.17 -32.44 -1.73
N ARG A 72 24.49 -31.21 -2.17
CA ARG A 72 24.83 -30.92 -3.57
C ARG A 72 26.34 -30.76 -3.70
N GLU A 73 26.85 -31.24 -4.83
CA GLU A 73 28.21 -30.95 -5.27
C GLU A 73 28.18 -29.60 -6.01
N LEU A 74 28.99 -28.63 -5.58
CA LEU A 74 29.19 -27.41 -6.36
C LEU A 74 30.26 -27.67 -7.41
N SER A 75 29.94 -27.44 -8.67
CA SER A 75 30.93 -27.37 -9.75
C SER A 75 31.52 -25.96 -9.79
N ALA A 76 32.55 -25.69 -8.98
CA ALA A 76 33.42 -24.54 -9.21
C ALA A 76 34.55 -24.97 -10.18
N PRO A 77 35.04 -24.12 -11.10
CA PRO A 77 36.01 -24.55 -12.11
C PRO A 77 37.35 -25.08 -11.59
N ASP A 78 37.67 -24.94 -10.29
CA ASP A 78 39.01 -25.24 -9.75
C ASP A 78 39.04 -25.64 -8.25
N GLN A 79 37.95 -26.13 -7.65
CA GLN A 79 37.98 -26.57 -6.23
C GLN A 79 37.42 -27.98 -6.03
N ASP A 80 38.10 -28.74 -5.17
CA ASP A 80 37.69 -30.06 -4.70
C ASP A 80 36.21 -30.06 -4.28
N LEU A 81 35.51 -31.13 -4.65
CA LEU A 81 34.06 -31.31 -4.47
C LEU A 81 33.70 -31.43 -2.98
N GLU A 82 33.71 -30.32 -2.24
CA GLU A 82 33.09 -30.26 -0.92
C GLU A 82 31.56 -30.35 -1.09
N LYS A 83 30.98 -31.38 -0.49
CA LYS A 83 29.53 -31.55 -0.43
C LYS A 83 28.96 -30.48 0.49
N ILE A 84 28.18 -29.56 -0.06
CA ILE A 84 27.53 -28.53 0.73
C ILE A 84 26.18 -29.06 1.20
N SER A 85 25.94 -28.97 2.51
CA SER A 85 24.74 -29.46 3.18
C SER A 85 23.55 -28.48 3.13
N GLY A 86 23.74 -27.25 2.65
CA GLY A 86 22.69 -26.23 2.60
C GLY A 86 23.08 -24.97 1.83
N PHE A 87 22.23 -23.95 1.90
CA PHE A 87 22.49 -22.61 1.38
C PHE A 87 22.23 -21.54 2.43
N CYS A 88 22.95 -20.42 2.30
CA CYS A 88 22.77 -19.25 3.14
C CYS A 88 21.97 -18.16 2.42
N ASP A 89 20.83 -17.77 2.97
CA ASP A 89 20.11 -16.55 2.61
C ASP A 89 20.72 -15.37 3.38
N GLN A 90 21.74 -14.74 2.77
CA GLN A 90 22.50 -13.63 3.35
C GLN A 90 21.68 -12.36 3.54
N GLU A 91 20.53 -12.24 2.86
CA GLU A 91 19.68 -11.05 2.93
C GLU A 91 18.55 -11.22 3.94
N PHE A 92 18.47 -12.34 4.66
CA PHE A 92 17.34 -12.64 5.53
C PHE A 92 17.01 -11.52 6.51
N GLU A 93 17.94 -11.13 7.38
CA GLU A 93 17.69 -10.07 8.37
C GLU A 93 17.40 -8.71 7.72
N CYS A 94 18.15 -8.32 6.68
CA CYS A 94 17.96 -7.01 6.06
C CYS A 94 16.64 -6.92 5.28
N ARG A 95 16.23 -8.01 4.63
CA ARG A 95 14.93 -8.12 3.94
C ARG A 95 13.79 -8.09 4.95
N MET A 96 13.93 -8.73 6.11
CA MET A 96 12.94 -8.65 7.19
C MET A 96 12.83 -7.22 7.75
N ALA A 97 13.96 -6.52 7.91
CA ALA A 97 13.97 -5.12 8.33
C ALA A 97 13.29 -4.20 7.30
N TYR A 98 13.58 -4.38 6.01
CA TYR A 98 12.90 -3.67 4.92
C TYR A 98 11.40 -3.95 4.90
N GLN A 99 11.00 -5.22 5.01
CA GLN A 99 9.61 -5.65 5.04
C GLN A 99 8.86 -4.99 6.22
N SER A 100 9.47 -4.92 7.40
CA SER A 100 8.90 -4.22 8.54
C SER A 100 8.77 -2.70 8.29
N ALA A 101 9.78 -2.09 7.67
CA ALA A 101 9.76 -0.67 7.35
C ALA A 101 8.67 -0.31 6.33
N ILE A 102 8.52 -1.09 5.25
CA ILE A 102 7.51 -0.86 4.23
C ILE A 102 6.09 -1.08 4.77
N GLU A 103 5.88 -2.09 5.62
CA GLU A 103 4.59 -2.32 6.29
C GLU A 103 4.19 -1.14 7.20
N ASN A 104 5.14 -0.59 7.96
CA ASN A 104 4.91 0.59 8.80
C ASN A 104 4.61 1.83 7.95
N TYR A 105 5.36 2.05 6.87
CA TYR A 105 5.12 3.13 5.92
C TYR A 105 3.71 3.04 5.31
N ASP A 106 3.34 1.89 4.76
CA ASP A 106 2.04 1.69 4.12
C ASP A 106 0.88 1.87 5.10
N ARG A 107 1.04 1.39 6.35
CA ARG A 107 0.04 1.58 7.40
C ARG A 107 -0.14 3.06 7.73
N ASN A 108 0.94 3.82 7.90
CA ASN A 108 0.86 5.25 8.22
C ASN A 108 0.22 6.05 7.09
N VAL A 109 0.55 5.72 5.84
CA VAL A 109 -0.06 6.38 4.68
C VAL A 109 -1.53 6.01 4.54
N PHE A 110 -1.89 4.74 4.75
CA PHE A 110 -3.30 4.30 4.78
C PHE A 110 -4.11 5.10 5.80
N ILE A 111 -3.65 5.16 7.06
CA ILE A 111 -4.34 5.90 8.13
C ILE A 111 -4.50 7.38 7.74
N SER A 112 -3.45 7.98 7.17
CA SER A 112 -3.48 9.39 6.73
C SER A 112 -4.49 9.61 5.60
N LEU A 113 -4.54 8.73 4.61
CA LEU A 113 -5.52 8.79 3.53
C LEU A 113 -6.94 8.63 4.08
N ILE A 114 -7.19 7.68 4.99
CA ILE A 114 -8.50 7.52 5.63
C ILE A 114 -8.90 8.79 6.38
N ALA A 115 -8.01 9.37 7.17
CA ALA A 115 -8.28 10.61 7.90
C ALA A 115 -8.61 11.77 6.95
N LEU A 116 -7.82 11.98 5.90
CA LEU A 116 -8.08 13.00 4.87
C LEU A 116 -9.41 12.77 4.14
N GLY A 117 -9.73 11.52 3.82
CA GLY A 117 -11.00 11.15 3.19
C GLY A 117 -12.20 11.45 4.10
N VAL A 118 -12.10 11.12 5.40
CA VAL A 118 -13.14 11.44 6.40
C VAL A 118 -13.30 12.95 6.55
N ILE A 119 -12.21 13.71 6.66
CA ILE A 119 -12.26 15.18 6.73
C ILE A 119 -12.94 15.74 5.47
N THR A 120 -12.54 15.26 4.29
CA THR A 120 -13.12 15.70 3.01
C THR A 120 -14.61 15.39 2.92
N PHE A 121 -15.03 14.21 3.39
CA PHE A 121 -16.43 13.82 3.46
C PHE A 121 -17.22 14.71 4.45
N VAL A 122 -16.69 15.00 5.63
CA VAL A 122 -17.35 15.90 6.60
C VAL A 122 -17.49 17.31 6.02
N VAL A 123 -16.44 17.84 5.38
CA VAL A 123 -16.48 19.15 4.71
C VAL A 123 -17.55 19.16 3.60
N SER A 124 -17.72 18.07 2.87
CA SER A 124 -18.77 17.97 1.85
C SER A 124 -20.18 18.12 2.42
N LEU A 125 -20.40 17.65 3.65
CA LEU A 125 -21.69 17.77 4.36
C LEU A 125 -21.94 19.18 4.89
N ILE A 126 -20.90 19.95 5.18
CA ILE A 126 -21.02 21.35 5.61
C ILE A 126 -21.34 22.24 4.39
N LEU A 127 -20.70 21.97 3.25
CA LEU A 127 -20.84 22.74 2.01
C LEU A 127 -22.04 22.34 1.14
N LYS A 128 -23.09 21.73 1.74
CA LYS A 128 -24.29 21.26 1.02
C LYS A 128 -25.01 22.32 0.20
N SER A 129 -24.82 23.61 0.51
CA SER A 129 -25.38 24.73 -0.25
C SER A 129 -24.88 24.78 -1.70
N ASN A 130 -23.64 24.34 -1.95
CA ASN A 130 -23.08 24.27 -3.30
C ASN A 130 -23.08 22.81 -3.79
N ILE A 131 -24.08 22.48 -4.62
CA ILE A 131 -24.27 21.12 -5.13
C ILE A 131 -23.06 20.58 -5.89
N VAL A 132 -22.32 21.44 -6.61
CA VAL A 132 -21.14 21.05 -7.39
C VAL A 132 -20.01 20.65 -6.44
N VAL A 133 -19.68 21.53 -5.50
CA VAL A 133 -18.58 21.32 -4.55
C VAL A 133 -18.89 20.16 -3.60
N SER A 134 -20.08 20.11 -3.01
CA SER A 134 -20.47 19.04 -2.09
C SER A 134 -20.45 17.67 -2.78
N THR A 135 -20.90 17.58 -4.04
CA THR A 135 -20.88 16.33 -4.81
C THR A 135 -19.45 15.92 -5.16
N ALA A 136 -18.62 16.88 -5.60
CA ALA A 136 -17.22 16.63 -5.93
C ALA A 136 -16.42 16.14 -4.71
N LEU A 137 -16.56 16.81 -3.56
CA LEU A 137 -15.86 16.40 -2.32
C LEU A 137 -16.34 15.03 -1.81
N SER A 138 -17.64 14.73 -1.90
CA SER A 138 -18.17 13.42 -1.50
C SER A 138 -17.61 12.30 -2.39
N LEU A 139 -17.59 12.50 -3.72
CA LEU A 139 -17.01 11.54 -4.66
C LEU A 139 -15.49 11.43 -4.49
N ALA A 140 -14.80 12.53 -4.21
CA ALA A 140 -13.37 12.54 -3.94
C ALA A 140 -13.02 11.70 -2.70
N ALA A 141 -13.81 11.84 -1.62
CA ALA A 141 -13.64 11.04 -0.41
C ALA A 141 -13.86 9.54 -0.66
N VAL A 142 -14.91 9.17 -1.40
CA VAL A 142 -15.17 7.76 -1.75
C VAL A 142 -14.04 7.19 -2.59
N LEU A 143 -13.60 7.90 -3.63
CA LEU A 143 -12.46 7.47 -4.46
C LEU A 143 -11.19 7.34 -3.62
N ASN A 144 -10.95 8.27 -2.70
CA ASN A 144 -9.80 8.25 -1.81
C ASN A 144 -9.81 7.01 -0.90
N PHE A 145 -10.96 6.60 -0.37
CA PHE A 145 -11.07 5.36 0.41
C PHE A 145 -10.74 4.11 -0.42
N VAL A 146 -11.13 4.09 -1.69
CA VAL A 146 -10.77 3.01 -2.62
C VAL A 146 -9.26 2.99 -2.85
N ILE A 147 -8.65 4.14 -3.15
CA ILE A 147 -7.19 4.27 -3.35
C ILE A 147 -6.42 3.84 -2.10
N ALA A 148 -6.84 4.29 -0.92
CA ALA A 148 -6.23 3.91 0.35
C ALA A 148 -6.28 2.38 0.55
N SER A 149 -7.44 1.76 0.27
CA SER A 149 -7.64 0.32 0.42
C SER A 149 -6.76 -0.48 -0.54
N ILE A 150 -6.71 -0.10 -1.83
CA ILE A 150 -5.88 -0.76 -2.85
C ILE A 150 -4.41 -0.68 -2.46
N ARG A 151 -3.95 0.51 -2.02
CA ARG A 151 -2.55 0.72 -1.64
C ARG A 151 -2.13 -0.14 -0.45
N TYR A 152 -2.96 -0.20 0.60
CA TYR A 152 -2.63 -0.99 1.79
C TYR A 152 -2.84 -2.49 1.60
N TRP A 153 -3.53 -2.91 0.54
CA TRP A 153 -3.96 -4.30 0.34
C TRP A 153 -2.82 -5.32 0.39
N SER A 154 -1.67 -5.03 -0.22
CA SER A 154 -0.54 -5.97 -0.23
C SER A 154 0.11 -6.14 1.15
N SER A 155 0.14 -5.08 1.94
CA SER A 155 0.84 -5.02 3.23
C SER A 155 -0.09 -5.32 4.41
N ALA A 156 -1.41 -5.37 4.17
CA ALA A 156 -2.41 -5.70 5.17
C ALA A 156 -2.47 -7.21 5.44
N HIS A 157 -2.54 -7.57 6.72
CA HIS A 157 -2.83 -8.95 7.13
C HIS A 157 -4.27 -9.33 6.74
N GLU A 158 -4.52 -10.62 6.51
CA GLU A 158 -5.83 -11.13 6.06
C GLU A 158 -7.00 -10.70 6.97
N LEU A 159 -6.78 -10.69 8.29
CA LEU A 159 -7.78 -10.22 9.25
C LEU A 159 -8.14 -8.73 9.05
N ILE A 160 -7.15 -7.90 8.74
CA ILE A 160 -7.36 -6.47 8.54
C ILE A 160 -8.16 -6.23 7.25
N LYS A 161 -7.85 -6.96 6.17
CA LYS A 161 -8.62 -6.92 4.92
C LYS A 161 -10.10 -7.23 5.16
N LEU A 162 -10.38 -8.28 5.93
CA LEU A 162 -11.74 -8.69 6.28
C LEU A 162 -12.47 -7.60 7.09
N ILE A 163 -11.81 -6.99 8.08
CA ILE A 163 -12.40 -5.92 8.89
C ILE A 163 -12.72 -4.69 8.03
N ILE A 164 -11.81 -4.27 7.15
CA ILE A 164 -12.03 -3.13 6.25
C ILE A 164 -13.27 -3.37 5.37
N LEU A 165 -13.37 -4.55 4.77
CA LEU A 165 -14.51 -4.93 3.93
C LEU A 165 -15.82 -5.00 4.74
N ALA A 166 -15.79 -5.56 5.94
CA ALA A 166 -16.96 -5.64 6.81
C ALA A 166 -17.48 -4.24 7.19
N ILE A 167 -16.58 -3.32 7.57
CA ILE A 167 -16.93 -1.94 7.90
C ILE A 167 -17.51 -1.22 6.68
N ALA A 168 -16.86 -1.34 5.52
CA ALA A 168 -17.34 -0.71 4.28
C ALA A 168 -18.74 -1.23 3.91
N LEU A 169 -18.97 -2.54 4.00
CA LEU A 169 -20.26 -3.16 3.71
C LEU A 169 -21.35 -2.67 4.67
N VAL A 170 -21.08 -2.67 5.99
CA VAL A 170 -22.02 -2.18 7.00
C VAL A 170 -22.37 -0.71 6.76
N ALA A 171 -21.38 0.13 6.46
CA ALA A 171 -21.59 1.54 6.16
C ALA A 171 -22.47 1.73 4.91
N LEU A 172 -22.22 0.98 3.85
CA LEU A 172 -23.03 1.03 2.62
C LEU A 172 -24.47 0.58 2.87
N ILE A 173 -24.67 -0.53 3.58
CA ILE A 173 -26.01 -1.03 3.96
C ILE A 173 -26.74 -0.01 4.82
N TYR A 174 -26.07 0.58 5.81
CA TYR A 174 -26.65 1.60 6.69
C TYR A 174 -27.09 2.84 5.91
N ILE A 175 -26.24 3.35 5.01
CA ILE A 175 -26.56 4.51 4.17
C ILE A 175 -27.72 4.19 3.23
N ALA A 176 -27.72 3.01 2.61
CA ALA A 176 -28.80 2.57 1.74
C ALA A 176 -30.12 2.48 2.51
N TYR A 177 -30.14 1.77 3.64
CA TYR A 177 -31.34 1.63 4.47
C TYR A 177 -31.91 2.98 4.91
N LYS A 178 -31.08 3.85 5.50
CA LYS A 178 -31.53 5.16 5.99
C LYS A 178 -32.02 6.07 4.87
N LYS A 179 -31.31 6.11 3.74
CA LYS A 179 -31.63 7.03 2.64
C LYS A 179 -32.86 6.58 1.84
N PHE A 180 -33.12 5.27 1.77
CA PHE A 180 -34.26 4.71 1.03
C PHE A 180 -35.45 4.35 1.92
N SER A 181 -35.33 4.35 3.27
CA SER A 181 -36.49 4.25 4.16
C SER A 181 -37.15 5.60 4.47
N ASP A 182 -36.45 6.71 4.26
CA ASP A 182 -36.96 8.08 4.43
C ASP A 182 -37.69 8.61 3.16
N GLN A 183 -38.01 7.73 2.20
CA GLN A 183 -38.89 7.97 1.04
C GLN A 183 -40.13 7.07 1.12
#